data_AF-A0A7W1FA10-F1
#
_entry.id   AF-A0A7W1FA10-F1
#
_cell.length_a   1.000
_cell.length_b   1.000
_cell.length_c   1.000
_cell.angle_alpha   90.00
_cell.angle_beta   90.00
_cell.angle_gamma   90.00
#
_symmetry.space_group_name_H-M   'P 1'
#
loop_
_entity.id
_entity.type
_entity.pdbx_description
1 polymer ?
#
loop_
_entity_poly.entity_id
_entity_poly.type
_entity_poly.pdbx_seq_one_letter_code
_entity_poly.pdbx_strand_id
1 'polypeptide(L)' 'MCANCGCGTPEDKHGDDRNINWSEIVASAEANDISPQQAAQNIQEMANNQGS' A
#
# COMPACT_ATOMS: atom_id res chain seq x y z
N MET A 1 6.72 -5.92 -1.24
CA MET A 1 6.92 -4.62 -1.92
C MET A 1 7.00 -3.52 -0.88
N CYS A 2 7.98 -2.61 -0.90
CA CYS A 2 7.60 -1.24 -0.53
C CYS A 2 6.41 -0.97 -1.45
N ALA A 3 5.21 -0.86 -0.89
CA ALA A 3 3.93 -1.02 -1.57
C ALA A 3 3.85 -0.13 -2.81
N ASN A 4 4.60 0.97 -2.82
CA ASN A 4 4.77 1.93 -3.90
C ASN A 4 5.99 1.71 -4.83
N CYS A 5 7.07 1.03 -4.42
CA CYS A 5 8.32 0.91 -5.21
C CYS A 5 8.36 -0.30 -6.16
N GLY A 6 7.66 -1.39 -5.83
CA GLY A 6 7.63 -2.58 -6.70
C GLY A 6 8.83 -3.54 -6.59
N CYS A 7 9.81 -3.28 -5.72
CA CYS A 7 11.06 -4.06 -5.59
C CYS A 7 10.91 -5.45 -4.93
N GLY A 8 9.71 -5.83 -4.49
CA GLY A 8 9.48 -7.14 -3.86
C GLY A 8 9.77 -7.25 -2.36
N THR A 9 10.31 -6.22 -1.69
CA THR A 9 10.66 -6.27 -0.25
C THR A 9 9.60 -5.57 0.63
N PRO A 10 8.62 -6.27 1.24
CA PRO A 10 7.42 -5.67 1.83
C PRO A 10 7.60 -4.73 3.02
N GLU A 11 8.61 -4.95 3.85
CA GLU A 11 8.79 -4.20 5.10
C GLU A 11 10.02 -3.28 5.09
N ASP A 12 10.76 -3.24 3.98
CA ASP A 12 11.94 -2.38 3.87
C ASP A 12 11.53 -0.99 3.39
N LYS A 13 11.99 0.06 4.09
CA LYS A 13 11.79 1.45 3.69
C LYS A 13 12.95 2.00 2.85
N HIS A 14 14.01 1.22 2.64
CA HIS A 14 15.21 1.59 1.88
C HIS A 14 15.83 2.93 2.32
N GLY A 15 15.79 3.20 3.62
CA GLY A 15 16.34 4.42 4.22
C GLY A 15 15.50 5.69 4.02
N ASP A 16 14.28 5.59 3.48
CA ASP A 16 13.35 6.71 3.34
C ASP A 16 11.98 6.37 3.95
N ASP A 17 11.65 7.01 5.06
CA ASP A 17 10.43 6.74 5.84
C ASP A 17 9.13 7.02 5.08
N ARG A 18 9.20 7.78 3.98
CA ARG A 18 8.05 8.09 3.12
C ARG A 18 7.61 6.91 2.25
N ASN A 19 8.40 5.84 2.17
CA ASN A 19 8.00 4.63 1.49
C ASN A 19 6.88 3.92 2.25
N ILE A 20 5.85 3.53 1.50
CA ILE A 20 4.73 2.78 2.04
C ILE A 20 5.18 1.33 2.18
N ASN A 21 5.04 0.73 3.35
CA ASN A 21 5.33 -0.69 3.56
C ASN A 21 4.03 -1.51 3.58
N TRP A 22 4.16 -2.83 3.62
CA TRP A 22 3.01 -3.72 3.65
C TRP A 22 2.24 -3.63 4.96
N SER A 23 2.91 -3.41 6.09
CA SER A 23 2.24 -3.22 7.39
C SER A 23 1.33 -1.98 7.43
N GLU A 24 1.66 -0.89 6.74
CA GLU A 24 0.79 0.28 6.58
C GLU A 24 -0.47 -0.07 5.74
N ILE A 25 -0.33 -0.91 4.71
CA ILE A 25 -1.50 -1.44 3.96
C ILE A 25 -2.38 -2.30 4.87
N VAL A 26 -1.78 -3.19 5.67
CA VAL A 26 -2.51 -4.04 6.63
C VAL A 26 -3.26 -3.18 7.65
N ALA A 27 -2.60 -2.20 8.26
CA ALA A 27 -3.23 -1.30 9.23
C ALA A 27 -4.41 -0.51 8.61
N SER A 28 -4.27 -0.09 7.35
CA SER A 28 -5.37 0.58 6.63
C SER A 28 -6.56 -0.34 6.38
N ALA A 29 -6.31 -1.62 6.12
CA ALA A 29 -7.34 -2.63 5.89
C ALA A 29 -8.09 -2.96 7.19
N GLU A 30 -7.36 -3.14 8.29
CA GLU A 30 -7.91 -3.36 9.63
C GLU A 30 -8.82 -2.20 10.08
N ALA A 31 -8.41 -0.95 9.83
CA ALA A 31 -9.20 0.23 10.15
C ALA A 31 -10.57 0.29 9.44
N ASN A 32 -10.73 -0.48 8.36
CA ASN A 32 -11.94 -0.48 7.52
C ASN A 32 -12.64 -1.85 7.48
N ASP A 33 -12.20 -2.82 8.28
CA ASP A 33 -12.73 -4.20 8.30
C ASP A 33 -12.75 -4.86 6.90
N ILE A 34 -11.66 -4.68 6.14
CA ILE A 34 -11.47 -5.29 4.81
C ILE A 34 -10.17 -6.09 4.76
N SER A 35 -9.97 -6.90 3.72
CA SER A 35 -8.71 -7.61 3.52
C SER A 35 -7.60 -6.66 3.04
N PRO A 36 -6.32 -6.94 3.35
CA PRO A 36 -5.19 -6.17 2.80
C PRO A 36 -5.18 -6.14 1.26
N GLN A 37 -5.64 -7.21 0.61
CA GLN A 37 -5.80 -7.28 -0.84
C GLN A 37 -6.86 -6.29 -1.34
N GLN A 38 -8.00 -6.19 -0.66
CA GLN A 38 -9.04 -5.20 -1.01
C GLN A 38 -8.55 -3.77 -0.78
N ALA A 39 -7.80 -3.50 0.28
CA ALA A 39 -7.20 -2.18 0.52
C ALA A 39 -6.26 -1.77 -0.63
N ALA A 40 -5.39 -2.70 -1.07
CA ALA A 40 -4.51 -2.46 -2.21
C ALA A 40 -5.27 -2.21 -3.53
N GLN A 41 -6.36 -2.95 -3.78
CA GLN A 41 -7.24 -2.74 -4.93
C GLN A 41 -7.90 -1.35 -4.90
N ASN A 42 -8.46 -0.96 -3.76
CA ASN A 42 -9.09 0.37 -3.59
C ASN A 42 -8.09 1.51 -3.84
N ILE A 43 -6.84 1.37 -3.37
CA ILE A 43 -5.77 2.35 -3.63
C ILE A 43 -5.46 2.44 -5.12
N GLN A 44 -5.36 1.30 -5.81
CA GLN A 44 -5.11 1.26 -7.25
C GLN A 44 -6.25 1.92 -8.05
N GLU A 45 -7.51 1.59 -7.72
CA GLU A 45 -8.69 2.18 -8.35
C GLU A 45 -8.75 3.70 -8.14
N MET A 46 -8.49 4.17 -6.91
CA MET A 46 -8.39 5.59 -6.59
C MET A 46 -7.31 6.28 -7.43
N ALA A 47 -6.11 5.68 -7.53
CA ALA A 47 -5.01 6.25 -8.31
C ALA A 47 -5.35 6.35 -9.80
N ASN A 48 -6.02 5.35 -10.38
CA ASN A 48 -6.48 5.38 -11.77
C ASN A 48 -7.50 6.50 -12.00
N ASN A 49 -8.41 6.72 -11.05
CA ASN A 49 -9.43 7.76 -11.13
C ASN A 49 -8.85 9.18 -10.97
N GLN A 50 -7.82 9.36 -10.13
CA GLN A 50 -7.18 10.66 -9.90
C GLN A 50 -6.10 11.01 -10.96
N GLY A 51 -5.55 10.00 -11.63
CA GLY A 51 -4.56 10.18 -12.70
C GLY A 51 -5.15 10.48 -14.08
N SER A 52 -6.48 10.57 -14.19
CA SER A 52 -7.22 10.87 -15.44
C SER A 52 -7.53 12.35 -15.58
#